data_AF-A0A0F9QCY8-F1
#
_entry.id   AF-A0A0F9QCY8-F1
#
_cell.length_a   1.000
_cell.length_b   1.000
_cell.length_c   1.000
_cell.angle_alpha   90.00
_cell.angle_beta   90.00
_cell.angle_gamma   90.00
#
_symmetry.space_group_name_H-M   'P 1'
#
loop_
_entity.id
_entity.type
_entity.pdbx_description
1 polymer ?
#
loop_
_entity_poly.entity_id
_entity_poly.type
_entity_poly.pdbx_seq_one_letter_code
_entity_poly.pdbx_strand_id
1 'polypeptide(L)'
;MLAIFLLLPAAAEAAVVIEEVETAAADYATEITILDVDISGINRALVVAVLLNDNDDQRVLSVILDEDGPNHTPLTWLDNAFGDYQDDGYCVIYGLVDPPVGKFIVKIKLNPSAGGGRTQSGEGLIAGAWSLTGVDQANPFRTAVGNEGTGTMKVTVSSAIGDMILAAGFVEGYYSNDSEWCEGEAGKEDWDLVDGPLEYDMSVGQSKAGAATSTTFNWTYDSFSGKWVTIGVAVRPAGTTIGDGTSPASKDAAPDSTNNAVDAFTLSTNSVGTIDTVTALEVTLTGTAADVAASGVKIYEDNGGTANEWDATDTLKGTASFSGTTASVTVSIPVTSTATQYLVTYDIAAGATV
;
A
#
# COMPACT_ATOMS: atom_id res chain seq x y z
N MET A 1 4.47 5.41 38.96
CA MET A 1 4.76 5.59 37.53
C MET A 1 3.66 4.87 36.76
N LEU A 2 2.71 5.64 36.26
CA LEU A 2 1.58 5.14 35.48
C LEU A 2 2.06 5.05 34.03
N ALA A 3 1.98 3.88 33.41
CA ALA A 3 2.26 3.72 31.99
C ALA A 3 0.93 3.45 31.31
N ILE A 4 0.41 4.41 30.56
CA ILE A 4 -0.82 4.23 29.80
C ILE A 4 -0.41 3.65 28.44
N PHE A 5 -1.02 2.52 28.08
CA PHE A 5 -1.00 2.04 26.71
C PHE A 5 -2.33 2.46 26.08
N LEU A 6 -2.28 3.42 25.16
CA LEU A 6 -3.37 3.61 24.21
C LEU A 6 -3.28 2.51 23.17
N LEU A 7 -4.23 1.58 23.21
CA LEU A 7 -4.50 0.68 22.12
C LEU A 7 -5.66 1.29 21.33
N LEU A 8 -5.48 1.52 20.03
CA LEU A 8 -6.67 1.51 19.18
C LEU A 8 -7.25 0.10 19.31
N PRO A 9 -8.58 -0.08 19.47
CA PRO A 9 -9.17 -1.39 19.25
C PRO A 9 -8.63 -1.84 17.90
N ALA A 10 -7.93 -2.99 17.83
CA ALA A 10 -7.14 -3.40 16.68
C ALA A 10 -7.87 -2.99 15.42
N ALA A 11 -7.46 -1.84 14.85
CA ALA A 11 -8.12 -1.33 13.67
C ALA A 11 -7.94 -2.49 12.71
N ALA A 12 -9.04 -2.98 12.12
CA ALA A 12 -8.93 -3.97 11.06
C ALA A 12 -7.86 -3.40 10.13
N GLU A 13 -6.68 -4.04 10.14
CA GLU A 13 -5.44 -3.45 9.64
C GLU A 13 -5.80 -2.97 8.26
N ALA A 14 -5.76 -1.65 8.02
CA ALA A 14 -6.38 -1.06 6.84
C ALA A 14 -5.69 -1.68 5.63
N ALA A 15 -6.31 -2.71 5.07
CA ALA A 15 -5.65 -3.55 4.10
C ALA A 15 -5.71 -2.79 2.79
N VAL A 16 -4.59 -2.77 2.07
CA VAL A 16 -4.65 -2.40 0.66
C VAL A 16 -5.57 -3.41 -0.02
N VAL A 17 -6.61 -2.90 -0.68
CA VAL A 17 -7.57 -3.73 -1.42
C VAL A 17 -7.30 -3.56 -2.91
N ILE A 18 -7.27 -4.67 -3.63
CA ILE A 18 -7.33 -4.67 -5.09
C ILE A 18 -8.81 -4.60 -5.46
N GLU A 19 -9.23 -3.48 -6.03
CA GLU A 19 -10.62 -3.28 -6.49
C GLU A 19 -10.85 -4.03 -7.79
N GLU A 20 -9.91 -3.89 -8.72
CA GLU A 20 -10.01 -4.45 -10.07
C GLU A 20 -8.62 -4.73 -10.64
N VAL A 21 -8.57 -5.72 -11.51
CA VAL A 21 -7.40 -6.08 -12.31
C VAL A 21 -7.84 -6.11 -13.76
N GLU A 22 -7.17 -5.32 -14.60
CA GLU A 22 -7.42 -5.28 -16.03
C GLU A 22 -6.15 -5.56 -16.80
N THR A 23 -6.29 -6.20 -17.95
CA THR A 23 -5.15 -6.58 -18.79
C THR A 23 -5.39 -6.28 -20.25
N ALA A 24 -4.29 -6.17 -20.99
CA ALA A 24 -4.30 -6.12 -22.44
C ALA A 24 -3.09 -6.88 -22.96
N ALA A 25 -3.25 -7.46 -24.14
CA ALA A 25 -2.15 -8.00 -24.93
C ALA A 25 -2.24 -7.44 -26.36
N ALA A 26 -1.10 -7.34 -27.04
CA ALA A 26 -1.04 -6.91 -28.42
C ALA A 26 0.21 -7.45 -29.14
N ASP A 27 0.05 -7.74 -30.43
CA ASP A 27 1.16 -8.06 -31.32
C ASP A 27 1.45 -6.90 -32.28
N TYR A 28 2.72 -6.71 -32.62
CA TYR A 28 3.16 -5.73 -33.64
C TYR A 28 2.67 -4.28 -33.36
N ALA A 29 2.42 -3.94 -32.10
CA ALA A 29 1.83 -2.67 -31.70
C ALA A 29 2.88 -1.64 -31.26
N THR A 30 2.63 -0.36 -31.55
CA THR A 30 3.39 0.77 -30.99
C THR A 30 2.68 1.42 -29.81
N GLU A 31 1.45 0.97 -29.54
CA GLU A 31 0.61 1.40 -28.42
C GLU A 31 -0.23 0.19 -27.97
N ILE A 32 -0.28 -0.04 -26.67
CA ILE A 32 -1.22 -0.97 -26.03
C ILE A 32 -2.15 -0.20 -25.11
N THR A 33 -3.40 -0.66 -25.05
CA THR A 33 -4.46 0.03 -24.33
C THR A 33 -5.17 -0.95 -23.41
N ILE A 34 -5.14 -0.66 -22.11
CA ILE A 34 -5.99 -1.34 -21.12
C ILE A 34 -7.26 -0.51 -20.98
N LEU A 35 -8.41 -1.12 -21.27
CA LEU A 35 -9.71 -0.45 -21.27
C LEU A 35 -10.39 -0.57 -19.91
N ASP A 36 -11.31 0.36 -19.66
CA ASP A 36 -12.29 0.29 -18.57
C ASP A 36 -11.76 0.18 -17.12
N VAL A 37 -10.48 0.53 -16.88
CA VAL A 37 -9.84 0.52 -15.55
C VAL A 37 -10.65 1.39 -14.58
N ASP A 38 -11.36 0.76 -13.65
CA ASP A 38 -12.21 1.42 -12.67
C ASP A 38 -11.41 1.78 -11.42
N ILE A 39 -11.31 3.07 -11.17
CA ILE A 39 -10.61 3.63 -10.02
C ILE A 39 -11.67 4.19 -9.09
N SER A 40 -11.85 3.53 -7.94
CA SER A 40 -12.88 3.87 -6.96
C SER A 40 -12.31 4.00 -5.55
N GLY A 41 -13.15 4.34 -4.58
CA GLY A 41 -12.77 4.41 -3.16
C GLY A 41 -11.87 5.58 -2.75
N ILE A 42 -11.18 5.42 -1.62
CA ILE A 42 -10.29 6.42 -1.00
C ILE A 42 -8.88 5.86 -0.87
N ASN A 43 -7.89 6.76 -0.74
CA ASN A 43 -6.48 6.39 -0.59
C ASN A 43 -6.04 5.47 -1.72
N ARG A 44 -6.12 6.00 -2.95
CA ARG A 44 -6.06 5.19 -4.17
C ARG A 44 -4.63 5.07 -4.68
N ALA A 45 -4.36 3.99 -5.39
CA ALA A 45 -3.22 3.91 -6.27
C ALA A 45 -3.56 3.07 -7.50
N LEU A 46 -2.87 3.33 -8.60
CA LEU A 46 -2.89 2.48 -9.78
C LEU A 46 -1.47 1.97 -10.01
N VAL A 47 -1.31 0.66 -10.12
CA VAL A 47 -0.03 0.03 -10.46
C VAL A 47 -0.16 -0.62 -11.83
N VAL A 48 0.77 -0.33 -12.74
CA VAL A 48 0.77 -0.88 -14.10
C VAL A 48 2.08 -1.61 -14.34
N ALA A 49 2.01 -2.90 -14.67
CA ALA A 49 3.15 -3.66 -15.17
C ALA A 49 3.04 -3.79 -16.69
N VAL A 50 4.16 -3.57 -17.38
CA VAL A 50 4.28 -3.80 -18.83
C VAL A 50 5.43 -4.76 -19.04
N LEU A 51 5.16 -5.80 -19.82
CA LEU A 51 6.05 -6.90 -20.12
C LEU A 51 6.11 -7.07 -21.63
N LEU A 52 7.31 -7.18 -22.18
CA LEU A 52 7.48 -7.46 -23.60
C LEU A 52 8.83 -8.13 -23.85
N ASN A 53 8.91 -8.90 -24.93
CA ASN A 53 10.18 -9.18 -25.58
C ASN A 53 10.59 -7.96 -26.42
N ASP A 54 11.70 -7.34 -26.08
CA ASP A 54 12.10 -6.07 -26.64
C ASP A 54 13.07 -6.14 -27.82
N ASN A 55 13.66 -7.31 -28.07
CA ASN A 55 14.67 -7.56 -29.09
C ASN A 55 15.71 -6.43 -29.15
N ASP A 56 16.18 -5.96 -27.99
CA ASP A 56 17.16 -4.86 -27.77
C ASP A 56 16.70 -3.44 -28.14
N ASP A 57 15.54 -3.29 -28.80
CA ASP A 57 15.16 -2.05 -29.49
C ASP A 57 13.85 -1.45 -28.98
N GLN A 58 13.02 -2.19 -28.25
CA GLN A 58 11.69 -1.74 -27.82
C GLN A 58 11.67 -1.36 -26.33
N ARG A 59 11.01 -0.26 -25.99
CA ARG A 59 10.98 0.32 -24.65
C ARG A 59 9.68 1.08 -24.48
N VAL A 60 9.18 1.09 -23.25
CA VAL A 60 8.04 1.93 -22.89
C VAL A 60 8.48 3.39 -22.85
N LEU A 61 7.89 4.21 -23.72
CA LEU A 61 8.09 5.66 -23.78
C LEU A 61 7.22 6.40 -22.77
N SER A 62 5.98 5.94 -22.64
CA SER A 62 5.02 6.59 -21.75
C SER A 62 3.91 5.65 -21.30
N VAL A 63 3.49 5.85 -20.06
CA VAL A 63 2.23 5.31 -19.53
C VAL A 63 1.40 6.51 -19.10
N ILE A 64 0.21 6.65 -19.68
CA ILE A 64 -0.72 7.76 -19.41
C ILE A 64 -2.10 7.21 -19.04
N LEU A 65 -2.74 7.92 -18.11
CA LEU A 65 -4.15 7.72 -17.78
C LEU A 65 -5.00 8.68 -18.63
N ASP A 66 -5.80 8.12 -19.54
CA ASP A 66 -6.50 8.81 -20.63
C ASP A 66 -5.59 9.53 -21.64
N GLU A 67 -6.18 9.92 -22.79
CA GLU A 67 -5.46 10.45 -23.96
C GLU A 67 -4.65 11.73 -23.68
N ASP A 68 -5.10 12.54 -22.72
CA ASP A 68 -4.49 13.81 -22.35
C ASP A 68 -3.79 13.77 -20.97
N GLY A 69 -3.63 12.57 -20.39
CA GLY A 69 -2.99 12.39 -19.10
C GLY A 69 -1.50 12.75 -19.10
N PRO A 70 -0.94 13.17 -17.95
CA PRO A 70 0.50 13.33 -17.81
C PRO A 70 1.21 11.98 -17.95
N ASN A 71 2.42 11.99 -18.51
CA ASN A 71 3.26 10.79 -18.54
C ASN A 71 3.74 10.44 -17.13
N HIS A 72 3.65 9.16 -16.78
CA HIS A 72 4.12 8.64 -15.50
C HIS A 72 5.55 8.12 -15.60
N THR A 73 6.31 8.36 -14.52
CA THR A 73 7.69 7.84 -14.40
C THR A 73 7.64 6.41 -13.86
N PRO A 74 8.43 5.48 -14.40
CA PRO A 74 8.48 4.13 -13.88
C PRO A 74 9.04 4.11 -12.46
N LEU A 75 8.55 3.19 -11.63
CA LEU A 75 9.11 2.92 -10.29
C LEU A 75 10.44 2.18 -10.41
N THR A 76 10.48 1.18 -11.30
CA THR A 76 11.70 0.48 -11.72
C THR A 76 11.47 -0.18 -13.09
N TRP A 77 12.55 -0.60 -13.72
CA TRP A 77 12.54 -1.37 -14.96
C TRP A 77 13.72 -2.36 -14.95
N LEU A 78 13.55 -3.45 -15.70
CA LEU A 78 14.57 -4.41 -16.05
C LEU A 78 14.54 -4.58 -17.57
N ASP A 79 15.71 -4.74 -18.16
CA ASP A 79 15.99 -4.69 -19.59
C ASP A 79 17.23 -5.55 -19.84
N ASN A 80 17.34 -6.14 -21.01
CA ASN A 80 18.41 -7.07 -21.39
C ASN A 80 18.48 -8.31 -20.49
N ALA A 81 17.32 -8.82 -20.08
CA ALA A 81 17.26 -9.93 -19.13
C ALA A 81 17.74 -11.28 -19.68
N PHE A 82 17.83 -11.39 -21.01
CA PHE A 82 18.06 -12.65 -21.70
C PHE A 82 19.47 -12.74 -22.31
N GLY A 83 20.15 -11.60 -22.46
CA GLY A 83 21.60 -11.50 -22.66
C GLY A 83 22.07 -11.96 -24.03
N ASP A 84 21.18 -12.04 -25.02
CA ASP A 84 21.53 -12.23 -26.41
C ASP A 84 20.97 -11.12 -27.29
N TYR A 85 21.63 -10.89 -28.42
CA TYR A 85 21.44 -9.70 -29.26
C TYR A 85 20.10 -9.64 -30.02
N GLN A 86 19.14 -10.53 -29.72
CA GLN A 86 17.92 -10.67 -30.52
C GLN A 86 16.67 -10.89 -29.71
N ASP A 87 16.72 -11.50 -28.53
CA ASP A 87 15.54 -11.75 -27.71
C ASP A 87 15.88 -11.32 -26.29
N ASP A 88 15.32 -10.19 -25.86
CA ASP A 88 15.60 -9.59 -24.55
C ASP A 88 14.31 -9.28 -23.80
N GLY A 89 14.22 -9.81 -22.57
CA GLY A 89 13.05 -9.64 -21.73
C GLY A 89 13.06 -8.25 -21.10
N TYR A 90 11.98 -7.50 -21.31
CA TYR A 90 11.79 -6.19 -20.71
C TYR A 90 10.56 -6.16 -19.82
N CYS A 91 10.78 -5.76 -18.56
CA CYS A 91 9.72 -5.57 -17.58
C CYS A 91 9.83 -4.18 -16.95
N VAL A 92 8.72 -3.47 -16.89
CA VAL A 92 8.65 -2.17 -16.23
C VAL A 92 7.39 -2.08 -15.38
N ILE A 93 7.50 -1.42 -14.23
CA ILE A 93 6.38 -1.18 -13.34
C ILE A 93 6.23 0.31 -13.04
N TYR A 94 5.00 0.78 -13.14
CA TYR A 94 4.60 2.15 -12.88
C TYR A 94 3.67 2.20 -11.67
N GLY A 95 3.69 3.32 -10.95
CA GLY A 95 2.79 3.58 -9.84
C GLY A 95 2.27 5.00 -9.91
N LEU A 96 0.95 5.16 -9.84
CA LEU A 96 0.27 6.45 -9.77
C LEU A 96 -0.45 6.55 -8.42
N VAL A 97 -0.18 7.64 -7.70
CA VAL A 97 -0.73 7.93 -6.37
C VAL A 97 -1.92 8.87 -6.50
N ASP A 98 -2.97 8.61 -5.73
CA ASP A 98 -4.24 9.35 -5.75
C ASP A 98 -4.80 9.61 -7.17
N PRO A 99 -4.89 8.60 -8.06
CA PRO A 99 -5.53 8.82 -9.37
C PRO A 99 -6.97 9.33 -9.20
N PRO A 100 -7.51 10.11 -10.15
CA PRO A 100 -8.91 10.53 -10.13
C PRO A 100 -9.87 9.34 -10.06
N VAL A 101 -11.07 9.53 -9.49
CA VAL A 101 -12.11 8.50 -9.46
C VAL A 101 -12.86 8.44 -10.78
N GLY A 102 -13.11 7.24 -11.29
CA GLY A 102 -13.83 7.01 -12.54
C GLY A 102 -13.30 5.80 -13.31
N LYS A 103 -13.83 5.62 -14.52
CA LYS A 103 -13.33 4.63 -15.48
C LYS A 103 -12.37 5.31 -16.44
N PHE A 104 -11.21 4.72 -16.65
CA PHE A 104 -10.13 5.30 -17.43
C PHE A 104 -9.60 4.31 -18.47
N ILE A 105 -8.91 4.87 -19.44
CA ILE A 105 -8.10 4.10 -20.38
C ILE A 105 -6.63 4.27 -20.00
N VAL A 106 -5.90 3.17 -19.79
CA VAL A 106 -4.44 3.23 -19.62
C VAL A 106 -3.81 3.01 -20.99
N LYS A 107 -3.13 4.03 -21.51
CA LYS A 107 -2.38 3.95 -22.78
C LYS A 107 -0.89 3.82 -22.50
N ILE A 108 -0.27 2.84 -23.12
CA ILE A 108 1.15 2.54 -23.02
C ILE A 108 1.75 2.68 -24.41
N LYS A 109 2.67 3.63 -24.60
CA LYS A 109 3.33 3.89 -25.89
C LYS A 109 4.73 3.30 -25.88
N LEU A 110 5.09 2.66 -26.99
CA LEU A 110 6.40 2.09 -27.22
C LEU A 110 7.19 2.92 -28.23
N ASN A 111 8.52 2.87 -28.17
CA ASN A 111 9.34 3.39 -29.27
C ASN A 111 9.22 2.43 -30.48
N PRO A 112 9.26 2.98 -31.71
CA PRO A 112 9.36 2.14 -32.88
C PRO A 112 10.73 1.45 -32.91
N SER A 113 10.77 0.18 -33.34
CA SER A 113 12.04 -0.54 -33.55
C SER A 113 12.98 0.22 -34.49
N ALA A 114 14.29 0.11 -34.28
CA ALA A 114 15.29 0.81 -35.10
C ALA A 114 15.27 0.38 -36.58
N GLY A 115 14.66 -0.78 -36.90
CA GLY A 115 14.53 -1.33 -38.25
C GLY A 115 13.39 -0.78 -39.11
N GLY A 116 12.57 0.16 -38.62
CA GLY A 116 11.63 0.91 -39.46
C GLY A 116 10.19 0.39 -39.45
N GLY A 117 9.46 0.75 -38.39
CA GLY A 117 8.02 1.01 -38.46
C GLY A 117 7.06 -0.06 -37.94
N ARG A 118 7.57 -1.20 -37.47
CA ARG A 118 6.81 -2.17 -36.67
C ARG A 118 7.69 -2.66 -35.52
N THR A 119 7.13 -2.89 -34.34
CA THR A 119 7.75 -3.80 -33.37
C THR A 119 7.99 -5.12 -34.12
N GLN A 120 9.25 -5.54 -34.24
CA GLN A 120 9.61 -6.62 -35.19
C GLN A 120 9.14 -7.99 -34.72
N SER A 121 8.87 -8.11 -33.44
CA SER A 121 8.49 -9.33 -32.79
C SER A 121 6.97 -9.35 -32.58
N GLY A 122 6.32 -10.37 -33.16
CA GLY A 122 5.01 -10.81 -32.67
C GLY A 122 5.21 -11.66 -31.40
N GLU A 123 6.06 -11.19 -30.50
CA GLU A 123 6.58 -11.93 -29.34
C GLU A 123 5.99 -11.34 -28.04
N GLY A 124 4.67 -11.08 -28.08
CA GLY A 124 3.86 -10.74 -26.92
C GLY A 124 4.21 -9.43 -26.21
N LEU A 125 3.42 -8.38 -26.46
CA LEU A 125 3.35 -7.23 -25.55
C LEU A 125 2.16 -7.41 -24.63
N ILE A 126 2.42 -7.47 -23.32
CA ILE A 126 1.39 -7.73 -22.33
C ILE A 126 1.47 -6.70 -21.21
N ALA A 127 0.31 -6.18 -20.79
CA ALA A 127 0.22 -5.22 -19.72
C ALA A 127 -0.92 -5.55 -18.77
N GLY A 128 -0.68 -5.33 -17.48
CA GLY A 128 -1.67 -5.49 -16.42
C GLY A 128 -1.73 -4.26 -15.54
N ALA A 129 -2.94 -3.90 -15.08
CA ALA A 129 -3.22 -2.79 -14.21
C ALA A 129 -3.96 -3.25 -12.95
N TRP A 130 -3.44 -2.89 -11.78
CA TRP A 130 -4.10 -3.09 -10.48
C TRP A 130 -4.63 -1.76 -9.96
N SER A 131 -5.95 -1.66 -9.82
CA SER A 131 -6.63 -0.55 -9.15
C SER A 131 -6.71 -0.83 -7.65
N LEU A 132 -6.18 0.07 -6.82
CA LEU A 132 -5.99 -0.14 -5.38
C LEU A 132 -6.69 0.92 -4.53
N THR A 133 -7.21 0.52 -3.38
CA THR A 133 -7.68 1.42 -2.30
C THR A 133 -6.98 1.12 -0.98
N GLY A 134 -7.09 2.05 -0.02
CA GLY A 134 -6.48 1.88 1.31
C GLY A 134 -4.95 1.96 1.30
N VAL A 135 -4.37 2.76 0.40
CA VAL A 135 -2.91 2.90 0.19
C VAL A 135 -2.33 4.14 0.88
N ASP A 136 -1.13 4.04 1.46
CA ASP A 136 -0.36 5.19 1.98
C ASP A 136 -0.18 6.25 0.88
N GLN A 137 -0.74 7.45 1.06
CA GLN A 137 -0.67 8.49 0.03
C GLN A 137 0.60 9.35 0.12
N ALA A 138 1.37 9.23 1.19
CA ALA A 138 2.64 9.93 1.35
C ALA A 138 3.82 9.12 0.77
N ASN A 139 3.83 7.81 1.01
CA ASN A 139 4.89 6.90 0.57
C ASN A 139 4.33 5.53 0.16
N PRO A 140 3.50 5.45 -0.91
CA PRO A 140 2.74 4.26 -1.28
C PRO A 140 3.62 3.07 -1.63
N PHE A 141 4.71 3.30 -2.33
CA PHE A 141 5.52 2.24 -2.92
C PHE A 141 6.84 2.10 -2.18
N ARG A 142 7.21 0.85 -1.84
CA ARG A 142 8.59 0.52 -1.48
C ARG A 142 9.46 0.43 -2.73
N THR A 143 10.74 0.17 -2.53
CA THR A 143 11.68 -0.11 -3.62
C THR A 143 11.17 -1.27 -4.45
N ALA A 144 10.81 -1.00 -5.70
CA ALA A 144 10.51 -2.02 -6.67
C ALA A 144 11.81 -2.75 -7.08
N VAL A 145 11.69 -4.03 -7.39
CA VAL A 145 12.82 -4.92 -7.70
C VAL A 145 12.52 -5.72 -8.96
N GLY A 146 13.56 -6.00 -9.74
CA GLY A 146 13.50 -6.93 -10.87
C GLY A 146 14.34 -8.17 -10.58
N ASN A 147 14.08 -9.25 -11.30
CA ASN A 147 14.93 -10.44 -11.31
C ASN A 147 14.77 -11.15 -12.65
N GLU A 148 15.82 -11.86 -13.08
CA GLU A 148 15.87 -12.59 -14.34
C GLU A 148 16.58 -13.93 -14.16
N GLY A 149 16.39 -14.83 -15.12
CA GLY A 149 17.18 -16.04 -15.16
C GLY A 149 16.59 -17.14 -16.03
N THR A 150 17.01 -18.36 -15.71
CA THR A 150 16.53 -19.61 -16.31
C THR A 150 16.03 -20.54 -15.20
N GLY A 151 15.13 -21.48 -15.52
CA GLY A 151 14.52 -22.37 -14.53
C GLY A 151 13.44 -21.65 -13.72
N THR A 152 13.28 -21.89 -12.42
CA THR A 152 12.14 -21.33 -11.66
C THR A 152 12.09 -19.79 -11.68
N MET A 153 11.02 -19.25 -12.28
CA MET A 153 10.73 -17.82 -12.30
C MET A 153 10.38 -17.33 -10.90
N LYS A 154 11.06 -16.27 -10.44
CA LYS A 154 10.88 -15.75 -9.08
C LYS A 154 11.31 -14.29 -8.92
N VAL A 155 10.66 -13.60 -7.98
CA VAL A 155 11.10 -12.29 -7.47
C VAL A 155 10.89 -12.22 -5.97
N THR A 156 11.84 -11.62 -5.25
CA THR A 156 11.74 -11.38 -3.80
C THR A 156 11.69 -9.89 -3.52
N VAL A 157 10.53 -9.42 -3.06
CA VAL A 157 10.26 -8.01 -2.77
C VAL A 157 10.40 -7.77 -1.27
N SER A 158 11.12 -6.71 -0.87
CA SER A 158 11.16 -6.30 0.55
C SER A 158 9.81 -5.74 0.97
N SER A 159 9.29 -6.21 2.11
CA SER A 159 7.94 -5.94 2.60
C SER A 159 7.87 -5.88 4.12
N ALA A 160 6.75 -5.40 4.63
CA ALA A 160 6.34 -5.48 6.03
C ALA A 160 4.96 -6.15 6.16
N ILE A 161 4.60 -6.51 7.39
CA ILE A 161 3.23 -6.93 7.72
C ILE A 161 2.27 -5.80 7.32
N GLY A 162 1.18 -6.17 6.64
CA GLY A 162 0.15 -5.23 6.18
C GLY A 162 0.36 -4.67 4.77
N ASP A 163 1.57 -4.77 4.19
CA ASP A 163 1.78 -4.39 2.78
C ASP A 163 0.98 -5.31 1.83
N MET A 164 0.60 -4.81 0.66
CA MET A 164 0.20 -5.63 -0.49
C MET A 164 1.37 -5.70 -1.47
N ILE A 165 1.73 -6.89 -1.92
CA ILE A 165 2.84 -7.09 -2.85
C ILE A 165 2.25 -7.47 -4.19
N LEU A 166 2.66 -6.74 -5.22
CA LEU A 166 2.27 -6.97 -6.61
C LEU A 166 3.52 -7.38 -7.37
N ALA A 167 3.41 -8.42 -8.19
CA ALA A 167 4.49 -8.86 -9.04
C ALA A 167 3.98 -9.33 -10.39
N ALA A 168 4.80 -9.16 -11.41
CA ALA A 168 4.55 -9.66 -12.74
C ALA A 168 5.79 -10.39 -13.27
N GLY A 169 5.56 -11.35 -14.15
CA GLY A 169 6.60 -12.14 -14.79
C GLY A 169 6.28 -12.36 -16.26
N PHE A 170 7.34 -12.44 -17.05
CA PHE A 170 7.32 -12.76 -18.47
C PHE A 170 8.33 -13.86 -18.71
N VAL A 171 7.95 -14.84 -19.51
CA VAL A 171 8.81 -15.96 -19.89
C VAL A 171 8.73 -16.14 -21.40
N GLU A 172 9.92 -16.27 -21.98
CA GLU A 172 10.12 -16.61 -23.38
C GLU A 172 10.10 -18.14 -23.51
N GLY A 173 9.16 -18.65 -24.29
CA GLY A 173 9.02 -20.04 -24.70
C GLY A 173 9.82 -20.32 -25.96
N TYR A 174 10.39 -21.53 -26.08
CA TYR A 174 11.20 -21.91 -27.24
C TYR A 174 10.48 -23.01 -28.03
N TYR A 175 9.89 -22.63 -29.17
CA TYR A 175 9.48 -23.50 -30.29
C TYR A 175 8.90 -24.87 -29.89
N SER A 176 8.06 -24.92 -28.86
CA SER A 176 7.36 -26.15 -28.53
C SER A 176 5.97 -26.13 -29.19
N ASN A 177 5.59 -27.25 -29.79
CA ASN A 177 4.26 -27.45 -30.35
C ASN A 177 3.24 -27.87 -29.27
N ASP A 178 3.62 -27.74 -27.99
CA ASP A 178 2.86 -28.15 -26.83
C ASP A 178 2.28 -26.91 -26.15
N SER A 179 1.14 -27.05 -25.46
CA SER A 179 0.49 -25.93 -24.79
C SER A 179 1.38 -25.40 -23.66
N GLU A 180 1.94 -24.22 -23.85
CA GLU A 180 2.75 -23.56 -22.82
C GLU A 180 1.81 -22.92 -21.78
N TRP A 181 2.18 -23.02 -20.50
CA TRP A 181 1.42 -22.42 -19.39
C TRP A 181 2.38 -21.80 -18.37
N CYS A 182 1.96 -20.70 -17.75
CA CYS A 182 2.68 -20.06 -16.65
C CYS A 182 1.71 -19.83 -15.48
N GLU A 183 1.82 -20.65 -14.45
CA GLU A 183 0.95 -20.57 -13.28
C GLU A 183 1.70 -19.95 -12.10
N GLY A 184 1.04 -19.02 -11.43
CA GLY A 184 1.42 -18.54 -10.11
C GLY A 184 1.05 -19.53 -9.01
N GLU A 185 1.09 -19.05 -7.78
CA GLU A 185 0.57 -19.86 -6.68
C GLU A 185 -0.95 -19.99 -6.80
N ALA A 186 -1.47 -21.22 -6.69
CA ALA A 186 -2.88 -21.52 -6.85
C ALA A 186 -3.80 -20.54 -6.08
N GLY A 187 -4.72 -19.90 -6.81
CA GLY A 187 -5.71 -18.96 -6.25
C GLY A 187 -5.14 -17.57 -5.89
N LYS A 188 -3.99 -17.21 -6.45
CA LYS A 188 -3.35 -15.90 -6.27
C LYS A 188 -3.04 -15.18 -7.58
N GLU A 189 -3.27 -15.84 -8.71
CA GLU A 189 -3.15 -15.24 -10.03
C GLU A 189 -4.20 -14.15 -10.18
N ASP A 190 -3.72 -12.95 -10.48
CA ASP A 190 -4.56 -11.83 -10.82
C ASP A 190 -4.85 -11.84 -12.33
N TRP A 191 -3.87 -12.30 -13.12
CA TRP A 191 -4.02 -12.55 -14.55
C TRP A 191 -2.96 -13.52 -15.07
N ASP A 192 -3.34 -14.29 -16.08
CA ASP A 192 -2.48 -15.13 -16.91
C ASP A 192 -2.90 -14.89 -18.37
N LEU A 193 -1.93 -14.54 -19.20
CA LEU A 193 -2.13 -14.25 -20.62
C LEU A 193 -1.10 -15.02 -21.44
N VAL A 194 -1.63 -15.84 -22.33
CA VAL A 194 -0.96 -16.44 -23.48
C VAL A 194 -1.53 -15.73 -24.70
N ASP A 195 -0.71 -14.95 -25.42
CA ASP A 195 -1.17 -14.25 -26.62
C ASP A 195 -0.66 -14.90 -27.92
N GLY A 196 -1.53 -14.88 -28.93
CA GLY A 196 -1.21 -15.13 -30.33
C GLY A 196 -1.21 -16.60 -30.78
N PRO A 197 -1.59 -16.92 -32.04
CA PRO A 197 -1.61 -18.29 -32.60
C PRO A 197 -0.21 -18.90 -32.86
N LEU A 198 0.86 -18.20 -32.46
CA LEU A 198 2.25 -18.63 -32.50
C LEU A 198 2.87 -18.73 -31.09
N GLU A 199 2.03 -18.68 -30.03
CA GLU A 199 2.26 -18.94 -28.58
C GLU A 199 3.69 -19.31 -28.18
N TYR A 200 4.53 -18.30 -27.90
CA TYR A 200 5.81 -18.50 -27.23
C TYR A 200 5.94 -17.66 -25.95
N ASP A 201 5.19 -16.58 -25.83
CA ASP A 201 5.37 -15.66 -24.72
C ASP A 201 4.23 -15.79 -23.72
N MET A 202 4.59 -16.07 -22.47
CA MET A 202 3.64 -16.18 -21.37
C MET A 202 3.91 -15.11 -20.35
N SER A 203 2.83 -14.61 -19.76
CA SER A 203 2.91 -13.59 -18.74
C SER A 203 1.94 -13.84 -17.63
N VAL A 204 2.34 -13.43 -16.43
CA VAL A 204 1.57 -13.65 -15.23
C VAL A 204 1.68 -12.45 -14.32
N GLY A 205 0.55 -12.06 -13.73
CA GLY A 205 0.50 -11.10 -12.63
C GLY A 205 -0.08 -11.74 -11.39
N GLN A 206 0.50 -11.40 -10.23
CA GLN A 206 0.12 -12.01 -8.97
C GLN A 206 0.19 -10.98 -7.82
N SER A 207 -0.71 -11.15 -6.85
CA SER A 207 -0.73 -10.40 -5.60
C SER A 207 -0.57 -11.30 -4.37
N LYS A 208 0.07 -10.77 -3.32
CA LYS A 208 0.23 -11.43 -2.02
C LYS A 208 0.22 -10.41 -0.89
N ALA A 209 -0.27 -10.84 0.27
CA ALA A 209 -0.03 -10.10 1.50
C ALA A 209 1.47 -10.09 1.86
N GLY A 210 1.93 -8.95 2.37
CA GLY A 210 3.28 -8.75 2.85
C GLY A 210 3.59 -9.60 4.07
N ALA A 211 4.77 -10.22 4.07
CA ALA A 211 5.36 -10.81 5.27
C ALA A 211 6.24 -9.77 5.99
N ALA A 212 6.78 -10.13 7.16
CA ALA A 212 7.45 -9.17 8.05
C ALA A 212 8.73 -8.50 7.49
N THR A 213 9.40 -9.09 6.50
CA THR A 213 10.65 -8.53 5.94
C THR A 213 10.75 -8.62 4.42
N SER A 214 10.14 -9.64 3.82
CA SER A 214 10.15 -9.88 2.38
C SER A 214 9.11 -10.91 1.98
N THR A 215 8.58 -10.78 0.76
CA THR A 215 7.67 -11.75 0.14
C THR A 215 8.29 -12.22 -1.17
N THR A 216 8.30 -13.54 -1.39
CA THR A 216 8.78 -14.14 -2.63
C THR A 216 7.61 -14.65 -3.46
N PHE A 217 7.64 -14.37 -4.75
CA PHE A 217 6.81 -14.98 -5.77
C PHE A 217 7.59 -16.07 -6.47
N ASN A 218 6.96 -17.21 -6.70
CA ASN A 218 7.50 -18.28 -7.50
C ASN A 218 6.40 -18.65 -8.50
N TRP A 219 6.78 -18.79 -9.75
CA TRP A 219 5.90 -19.23 -10.80
C TRP A 219 6.45 -20.52 -11.40
N THR A 220 5.53 -21.38 -11.83
CA THR A 220 5.86 -22.62 -12.53
C THR A 220 5.46 -22.44 -13.98
N TYR A 221 6.33 -22.86 -14.90
CA TYR A 221 6.05 -22.82 -16.33
C TYR A 221 6.65 -24.07 -17.00
N ASP A 222 6.08 -24.47 -18.15
CA ASP A 222 6.38 -25.76 -18.81
C ASP A 222 7.61 -25.74 -19.75
N SER A 223 8.25 -24.60 -19.97
CA SER A 223 9.31 -24.51 -20.98
C SER A 223 10.68 -24.99 -20.47
N PHE A 224 11.24 -25.98 -21.18
CA PHE A 224 12.49 -26.67 -20.81
C PHE A 224 13.77 -25.80 -20.92
N SER A 225 13.67 -24.60 -21.47
CA SER A 225 14.79 -23.67 -21.64
C SER A 225 14.40 -22.20 -21.54
N GLY A 226 13.18 -21.89 -21.07
CA GLY A 226 12.69 -20.52 -21.09
C GLY A 226 13.52 -19.61 -20.21
N LYS A 227 13.91 -18.47 -20.78
CA LYS A 227 14.43 -17.34 -20.02
C LYS A 227 13.24 -16.56 -19.51
N TRP A 228 13.38 -15.95 -18.34
CA TRP A 228 12.30 -15.18 -17.75
C TRP A 228 12.82 -13.91 -17.12
N VAL A 229 11.92 -12.94 -17.03
CA VAL A 229 12.11 -11.68 -16.36
C VAL A 229 10.91 -11.39 -15.48
N THR A 230 11.15 -10.85 -14.29
CA THR A 230 10.14 -10.55 -13.30
C THR A 230 10.37 -9.19 -12.68
N ILE A 231 9.29 -8.60 -12.20
CA ILE A 231 9.30 -7.32 -11.52
C ILE A 231 8.28 -7.34 -10.39
N GLY A 232 8.56 -6.65 -9.28
CA GLY A 232 7.62 -6.57 -8.17
C GLY A 232 7.81 -5.34 -7.30
N VAL A 233 6.73 -4.95 -6.61
CA VAL A 233 6.69 -3.80 -5.71
C VAL A 233 5.80 -4.11 -4.50
N ALA A 234 6.16 -3.54 -3.35
CA ALA A 234 5.30 -3.55 -2.17
C ALA A 234 4.56 -2.22 -2.07
N VAL A 235 3.25 -2.29 -1.84
CA VAL A 235 2.32 -1.19 -1.65
C VAL A 235 1.97 -1.10 -0.16
N ARG A 236 2.24 0.05 0.45
CA ARG A 236 2.01 0.29 1.87
C ARG A 236 0.54 0.63 2.12
N PRO A 237 -0.05 0.13 3.20
CA PRO A 237 -1.40 0.50 3.58
C PRO A 237 -1.47 1.94 4.11
N ALA A 238 -2.64 2.55 3.91
CA ALA A 238 -3.02 3.75 4.64
C ALA A 238 -3.11 3.43 6.14
N GLY A 239 -2.77 4.39 6.99
CA GLY A 239 -2.65 4.16 8.42
C GLY A 239 -2.76 5.44 9.22
N THR A 240 -3.54 5.36 10.30
CA THR A 240 -3.51 6.34 11.38
C THR A 240 -2.44 5.94 12.38
N THR A 241 -1.52 6.85 12.66
CA THR A 241 -0.46 6.70 13.66
C THR A 241 -0.90 7.35 14.96
N ILE A 242 -0.78 6.59 16.06
CA ILE A 242 -0.72 7.15 17.41
C ILE A 242 0.75 7.32 17.77
N GLY A 243 1.21 8.56 17.78
CA GLY A 243 2.56 8.91 18.22
C GLY A 243 2.63 9.14 19.73
N ASP A 244 3.82 8.96 20.30
CA ASP A 244 4.14 9.41 21.66
C ASP A 244 4.10 10.95 21.67
N GLY A 245 3.08 11.50 22.32
CA GLY A 245 2.84 12.94 22.40
C GLY A 245 3.62 13.61 23.52
N THR A 246 4.67 12.96 24.03
CA THR A 246 5.48 13.36 25.18
C THR A 246 4.69 13.44 26.48
N SER A 247 4.82 12.41 27.31
CA SER A 247 4.07 12.28 28.56
C SER A 247 4.18 13.53 29.46
N PRO A 248 3.07 13.94 30.11
CA PRO A 248 3.08 14.97 31.13
C PRO A 248 4.08 14.67 32.25
N ALA A 249 4.58 15.71 32.91
CA ALA A 249 5.45 15.52 34.06
C ALA A 249 4.69 14.78 35.18
N SER A 250 5.37 13.85 35.86
CA SER A 250 4.79 13.17 37.03
C SER A 250 4.40 14.18 38.11
N LYS A 251 3.16 14.06 38.61
CA LYS A 251 2.60 14.92 39.66
C LYS A 251 1.73 14.11 40.62
N ASP A 252 1.63 14.60 41.86
CA ASP A 252 0.66 14.09 42.82
C ASP A 252 -0.69 14.75 42.54
N ALA A 253 -1.76 13.96 42.50
CA ALA A 253 -3.12 14.46 42.32
C ALA A 253 -3.85 14.39 43.67
N ALA A 254 -4.46 15.51 44.08
CA ALA A 254 -5.26 15.54 45.29
C ALA A 254 -6.60 14.81 45.07
N PRO A 255 -7.21 14.21 46.11
CA PRO A 255 -8.61 13.80 46.04
C PRO A 255 -9.49 14.98 45.58
N ASP A 256 -10.53 14.70 44.80
CA ASP A 256 -11.41 15.70 44.16
C ASP A 256 -10.75 16.63 43.13
N SER A 257 -9.47 16.44 42.79
CA SER A 257 -8.86 17.20 41.69
C SER A 257 -9.42 16.75 40.33
N THR A 258 -9.55 17.68 39.40
CA THR A 258 -10.09 17.44 38.06
C THR A 258 -9.08 17.74 36.97
N ASN A 259 -9.26 17.08 35.82
CA ASN A 259 -8.47 17.28 34.60
C ASN A 259 -6.95 17.14 34.82
N ASN A 260 -6.53 16.19 35.65
CA ASN A 260 -5.10 15.92 35.84
C ASN A 260 -4.56 15.26 34.57
N ALA A 261 -3.72 15.95 33.81
CA ALA A 261 -3.03 15.36 32.65
C ALA A 261 -2.16 14.19 33.12
N VAL A 262 -2.41 13.01 32.56
CA VAL A 262 -1.75 11.74 32.91
C VAL A 262 -1.02 11.10 31.74
N ASP A 263 -1.41 11.44 30.51
CA ASP A 263 -0.72 11.01 29.29
C ASP A 263 -0.97 12.01 28.16
N ALA A 264 -0.15 11.94 27.12
CA ALA A 264 -0.26 12.76 25.93
C ALA A 264 0.12 11.94 24.69
N PHE A 265 -0.62 12.14 23.60
CA PHE A 265 -0.41 11.41 22.35
C PHE A 265 -0.65 12.32 21.15
N THR A 266 -0.07 11.97 20.02
CA THR A 266 -0.40 12.64 18.74
C THR A 266 -1.18 11.71 17.83
N LEU A 267 -2.13 12.26 17.08
CA LEU A 267 -2.76 11.56 15.96
C LEU A 267 -2.33 12.18 14.64
N SER A 268 -1.91 11.35 13.70
CA SER A 268 -1.69 11.72 12.29
C SER A 268 -2.08 10.56 11.38
N THR A 269 -2.36 10.83 10.11
CA THR A 269 -2.58 9.80 9.10
C THR A 269 -1.69 10.01 7.88
N ASN A 270 -1.33 8.94 7.18
CA ASN A 270 -0.68 9.02 5.87
C ASN A 270 -1.69 9.13 4.71
N SER A 271 -2.99 9.15 5.00
CA SER A 271 -4.06 9.49 4.05
C SER A 271 -3.93 10.95 3.63
N VAL A 272 -3.91 11.23 2.32
CA VAL A 272 -3.85 12.59 1.75
C VAL A 272 -5.14 12.84 0.98
N GLY A 273 -5.70 14.05 1.10
CA GLY A 273 -6.95 14.43 0.42
C GLY A 273 -8.23 13.89 1.08
N THR A 274 -8.10 12.98 2.05
CA THR A 274 -9.18 12.41 2.85
C THR A 274 -8.89 12.62 4.35
N ILE A 275 -9.96 12.77 5.14
CA ILE A 275 -9.87 12.94 6.59
C ILE A 275 -10.28 11.61 7.23
N ASP A 276 -9.34 10.95 7.91
CA ASP A 276 -9.67 9.80 8.74
C ASP A 276 -10.40 10.29 10.00
N THR A 277 -11.30 9.49 10.56
CA THR A 277 -11.99 9.83 11.80
C THR A 277 -11.76 8.74 12.84
N VAL A 278 -11.13 9.09 13.95
CA VAL A 278 -11.06 8.21 15.12
C VAL A 278 -12.39 8.31 15.86
N THR A 279 -13.05 7.17 16.02
CA THR A 279 -14.38 7.04 16.64
C THR A 279 -14.34 6.51 18.07
N ALA A 280 -13.24 5.86 18.45
CA ALA A 280 -13.01 5.37 19.80
C ALA A 280 -11.53 5.35 20.15
N LEU A 281 -11.22 5.55 21.43
CA LEU A 281 -9.90 5.38 22.01
C LEU A 281 -10.04 4.49 23.25
N GLU A 282 -9.18 3.48 23.38
CA GLU A 282 -9.10 2.69 24.61
C GLU A 282 -7.94 3.19 25.48
N VAL A 283 -8.27 3.57 26.71
CA VAL A 283 -7.29 3.97 27.73
C VAL A 283 -7.12 2.81 28.70
N THR A 284 -5.90 2.28 28.80
CA THR A 284 -5.57 1.23 29.77
C THR A 284 -4.80 1.81 30.95
N LEU A 285 -5.29 1.56 32.15
CA LEU A 285 -4.71 1.98 33.42
C LEU A 285 -3.84 0.86 34.01
N THR A 286 -2.63 1.18 34.44
CA THR A 286 -1.74 0.25 35.17
C THR A 286 -1.85 0.35 36.70
N GLY A 287 -2.71 1.25 37.21
CA GLY A 287 -2.99 1.49 38.63
C GLY A 287 -4.41 1.08 39.07
N THR A 288 -4.90 1.68 40.15
CA THR A 288 -6.21 1.35 40.76
C THR A 288 -7.32 2.20 40.14
N ALA A 289 -8.22 1.56 39.38
CA ALA A 289 -9.32 2.28 38.71
C ALA A 289 -10.32 2.95 39.66
N ALA A 290 -10.42 2.50 40.92
CA ALA A 290 -11.33 3.07 41.91
C ALA A 290 -10.96 4.50 42.33
N ASP A 291 -9.72 4.94 42.09
CA ASP A 291 -9.26 6.29 42.42
C ASP A 291 -9.67 7.32 41.34
N VAL A 292 -10.11 6.87 40.18
CA VAL A 292 -10.63 7.72 39.11
C VAL A 292 -12.15 7.82 39.21
N ALA A 293 -12.67 9.04 39.19
CA ALA A 293 -14.10 9.29 39.29
C ALA A 293 -14.87 8.68 38.10
N ALA A 294 -16.18 8.43 38.30
CA ALA A 294 -17.05 8.04 37.20
C ALA A 294 -17.08 9.14 36.12
N SER A 295 -16.95 8.77 34.85
CA SER A 295 -16.73 9.67 33.71
C SER A 295 -15.46 10.53 33.81
N GLY A 296 -14.53 10.13 34.70
CA GLY A 296 -13.32 10.87 35.00
C GLY A 296 -12.21 10.67 33.98
N VAL A 297 -12.28 9.68 33.09
CA VAL A 297 -11.33 9.54 31.97
C VAL A 297 -11.76 10.47 30.85
N LYS A 298 -10.90 11.40 30.44
CA LYS A 298 -11.23 12.36 29.39
C LYS A 298 -10.11 12.45 28.36
N ILE A 299 -10.50 12.69 27.12
CA ILE A 299 -9.61 12.98 26.01
C ILE A 299 -9.79 14.44 25.63
N TYR A 300 -8.71 15.21 25.62
CA TYR A 300 -8.68 16.60 25.15
C TYR A 300 -7.79 16.70 23.91
N GLU A 301 -8.13 17.59 22.98
CA GLU A 301 -7.15 18.16 22.06
C GLU A 301 -6.37 19.23 22.81
N ASP A 302 -5.04 19.09 22.79
CA ASP A 302 -4.09 20.02 23.42
C ASP A 302 -3.87 21.20 22.48
N ASN A 303 -4.80 22.15 22.53
CA ASN A 303 -4.69 23.42 21.83
C ASN A 303 -4.51 24.59 22.81
N GLY A 304 -4.12 24.24 24.04
CA GLY A 304 -3.76 25.15 25.09
C GLY A 304 -2.42 25.86 24.90
N GLY A 305 -2.12 26.72 25.87
CA GLY A 305 -0.87 27.48 25.93
C GLY A 305 0.29 26.72 26.58
N THR A 306 -0.01 25.64 27.33
CA THR A 306 0.98 24.82 28.02
C THR A 306 1.00 23.42 27.45
N ALA A 307 2.02 23.10 26.65
CA ALA A 307 2.15 21.78 26.05
C ALA A 307 2.12 20.66 27.09
N ASN A 308 1.36 19.60 26.80
CA ASN A 308 1.24 18.37 27.59
C ASN A 308 0.65 18.56 28.99
N GLU A 309 -0.04 19.68 29.22
CA GLU A 309 -0.66 20.02 30.48
C GLU A 309 -2.05 20.54 30.22
N TRP A 310 -3.01 20.15 31.07
CA TRP A 310 -4.36 20.62 30.89
C TRP A 310 -4.46 22.11 31.20
N ASP A 311 -5.11 22.86 30.32
CA ASP A 311 -5.58 24.20 30.58
C ASP A 311 -7.00 24.47 30.06
N ALA A 312 -7.53 25.64 30.39
CA ALA A 312 -8.92 25.99 30.10
C ALA A 312 -9.20 26.23 28.60
N THR A 313 -8.15 26.32 27.76
CA THR A 313 -8.30 26.45 26.30
C THR A 313 -8.37 25.12 25.59
N ASP A 314 -7.97 24.03 26.24
CA ASP A 314 -8.07 22.67 25.70
C ASP A 314 -9.51 22.26 25.37
N THR A 315 -9.65 21.50 24.29
CA THR A 315 -10.97 21.11 23.76
C THR A 315 -11.30 19.65 24.10
N LEU A 316 -12.32 19.43 24.93
CA LEU A 316 -12.80 18.09 25.28
C LEU A 316 -13.34 17.35 24.05
N LYS A 317 -12.84 16.14 23.79
CA LYS A 317 -13.27 15.26 22.69
C LYS A 317 -14.16 14.11 23.14
N GLY A 318 -14.00 13.63 24.36
CA GLY A 318 -14.81 12.53 24.89
C GLY A 318 -14.49 12.21 26.34
N THR A 319 -15.39 11.47 26.99
CA THR A 319 -15.26 11.03 28.38
C THR A 319 -15.70 9.58 28.53
N ALA A 320 -15.12 8.85 29.48
CA ALA A 320 -15.52 7.49 29.83
C ALA A 320 -15.27 7.19 31.32
N SER A 321 -15.83 6.07 31.77
CA SER A 321 -15.48 5.45 33.06
C SER A 321 -14.63 4.22 32.82
N PHE A 322 -13.74 3.91 33.77
CA PHE A 322 -13.09 2.61 33.78
C PHE A 322 -14.10 1.49 34.07
N SER A 323 -13.98 0.40 33.32
CA SER A 323 -14.59 -0.90 33.62
C SER A 323 -13.45 -1.90 33.79
N GLY A 324 -13.09 -2.22 35.03
CA GLY A 324 -11.81 -2.86 35.32
C GLY A 324 -10.66 -1.86 35.12
N THR A 325 -9.67 -2.21 34.31
CA THR A 325 -8.50 -1.35 34.02
C THR A 325 -8.61 -0.60 32.70
N THR A 326 -9.68 -0.78 31.94
CA THR A 326 -9.86 -0.19 30.60
C THR A 326 -11.03 0.77 30.57
N ALA A 327 -10.88 1.89 29.86
CA ALA A 327 -11.94 2.83 29.56
C ALA A 327 -12.02 3.02 28.04
N SER A 328 -13.17 2.68 27.44
CA SER A 328 -13.43 2.94 26.02
C SER A 328 -14.10 4.30 25.89
N VAL A 329 -13.37 5.27 25.33
CA VAL A 329 -13.83 6.63 25.12
C VAL A 329 -14.38 6.74 23.70
N THR A 330 -15.68 6.99 23.56
CA THR A 330 -16.27 7.35 22.26
C THR A 330 -15.89 8.79 21.91
N VAL A 331 -15.36 9.00 20.71
CA VAL A 331 -14.88 10.28 20.21
C VAL A 331 -15.29 10.49 18.74
N SER A 332 -15.09 11.69 18.22
CA SER A 332 -15.16 11.96 16.77
C SER A 332 -14.05 12.95 16.44
N ILE A 333 -12.85 12.40 16.22
CA ILE A 333 -11.64 13.18 16.02
C ILE A 333 -11.22 13.09 14.54
N PRO A 334 -11.27 14.19 13.77
CA PRO A 334 -10.70 14.21 12.44
C PRO A 334 -9.17 14.14 12.54
N VAL A 335 -8.56 13.27 11.74
CA VAL A 335 -7.12 13.08 11.66
C VAL A 335 -6.63 13.51 10.28
N THR A 336 -5.55 14.29 10.26
CA THR A 336 -4.92 14.78 9.04
C THR A 336 -3.47 14.30 8.96
N SER A 337 -2.77 14.66 7.89
CA SER A 337 -1.34 14.38 7.76
C SER A 337 -0.45 15.18 8.71
N THR A 338 -0.99 16.24 9.33
CA THR A 338 -0.30 16.96 10.40
C THR A 338 -0.60 16.29 11.73
N ALA A 339 0.45 15.97 12.49
CA ALA A 339 0.31 15.45 13.85
C ALA A 339 -0.38 16.49 14.74
N THR A 340 -1.52 16.11 15.31
CA THR A 340 -2.27 16.91 16.28
C THR A 340 -2.09 16.32 17.67
N GLN A 341 -1.84 17.18 18.66
CA GLN A 341 -1.59 16.80 20.05
C GLN A 341 -2.90 16.60 20.83
N TYR A 342 -2.93 15.58 21.68
CA TYR A 342 -4.04 15.24 22.56
C TYR A 342 -3.55 14.88 23.96
N LEU A 343 -4.41 15.06 24.95
CA LEU A 343 -4.18 14.70 26.35
C LEU A 343 -5.17 13.62 26.79
N VAL A 344 -4.68 12.71 27.64
CA VAL A 344 -5.52 11.92 28.53
C VAL A 344 -5.49 12.59 29.89
N THR A 345 -6.66 12.89 30.46
CA THR A 345 -6.77 13.46 31.81
C THR A 345 -7.66 12.59 32.70
N TYR A 346 -7.38 12.60 34.00
CA TYR A 346 -8.24 11.98 35.02
C TYR A 346 -8.83 13.00 36.00
N ASP A 347 -10.11 12.84 36.29
CA ASP A 347 -10.72 13.35 37.52
C ASP A 347 -10.54 12.33 38.65
N ILE A 348 -10.01 12.77 39.79
CA ILE A 348 -9.76 11.92 40.95
C ILE A 348 -10.98 11.90 41.85
N ALA A 349 -11.38 10.71 42.30
CA ALA A 349 -12.52 10.54 43.18
C ALA A 349 -12.28 11.17 44.56
N ALA A 350 -13.34 11.71 45.19
CA ALA A 350 -13.30 12.28 46.54
C ALA A 350 -12.71 11.35 47.60
N GLY A 351 -12.96 10.04 47.43
CA GLY A 351 -12.53 9.00 48.35
C GLY A 351 -11.16 8.41 48.03
N ALA A 352 -10.46 8.90 47.01
CA ALA A 352 -9.15 8.39 46.64
C ALA A 352 -8.15 8.58 47.80
N THR A 353 -7.29 7.58 47.99
CA THR A 353 -6.27 7.59 49.04
C THR A 353 -4.89 7.37 48.45
N VAL A 354 -3.88 7.97 49.06
CA VAL A 354 -2.46 7.78 48.70
C VAL A 354 -1.97 6.41 49.15
#